data_AF-A0A7S4KCK6-F1
#
_entry.id   AF-A0A7S4KCK6-F1
#
_cell.length_a   1.000
_cell.length_b   1.000
_cell.length_c   1.000
_cell.angle_alpha   90.00
_cell.angle_beta   90.00
_cell.angle_gamma   90.00
#
_symmetry.space_group_name_H-M   'P 1'
#
loop_
_entity.id
_entity.type
_entity.pdbx_description
1 polymer ?
#
loop_
_entity_poly.entity_id
_entity_poly.type
_entity_poly.pdbx_seq_one_letter_code
_entity_poly.pdbx_strand_id
1 'polypeptide(L)'
;IGECCGILGGGGGGGRAGSITDPAGLEGGGEKLGLAMEEEGYFAPLSDAEAVRAGSLMRVTSRQARVVHEMFKMESTEVNVKKLLESKAAAIGDTSGGVPIGEKIEKARKGCRLMMKKNLLKLHREELGALESKEARKTRLGELFDVTASRYRSILRIEPS
;
A
#
# COMPACT_ATOMS: atom_id res chain seq x y z
N ILE A 1 49.72 -15.23 -7.52
CA ILE A 1 50.22 -16.62 -7.66
C ILE A 1 49.58 -17.36 -6.48
N GLY A 2 48.39 -17.93 -6.65
CA GLY A 2 48.17 -19.30 -7.18
C GLY A 2 48.31 -20.27 -5.99
N GLU A 3 47.48 -21.25 -5.66
CA GLU A 3 46.43 -22.07 -6.28
C GLU A 3 45.68 -22.72 -5.08
N CYS A 4 44.35 -22.84 -5.04
CA CYS A 4 43.49 -23.91 -5.58
C CYS A 4 43.70 -25.34 -5.02
N CYS A 5 42.57 -25.90 -4.55
CA CYS A 5 42.16 -27.31 -4.45
C CYS A 5 42.85 -28.22 -3.41
N GLY A 6 42.14 -29.08 -2.66
CA GLY A 6 40.70 -29.37 -2.62
C GLY A 6 40.42 -30.54 -1.68
N ILE A 7 39.18 -30.68 -1.20
CA ILE A 7 38.62 -31.98 -0.77
C ILE A 7 37.18 -32.05 -1.28
N LEU A 8 36.95 -33.06 -2.11
CA LEU A 8 35.66 -33.54 -2.61
C LEU A 8 35.07 -34.57 -1.64
N GLY A 9 33.74 -34.59 -1.55
CA GLY A 9 32.91 -35.62 -0.93
C GLY A 9 31.73 -34.97 -0.22
N GLY A 10 30.46 -35.07 -0.64
CA GLY A 10 29.80 -36.04 -1.49
C GLY A 10 28.64 -36.66 -0.68
N GLY A 11 27.40 -36.31 -1.05
CA GLY A 11 26.15 -36.77 -0.43
C GLY A 11 25.44 -35.63 0.32
N GLY A 12 24.25 -35.17 -0.04
CA GLY A 12 23.12 -35.84 -0.68
C GLY A 12 21.88 -35.51 0.16
N GLY A 13 21.24 -34.40 -0.15
CA GLY A 13 20.10 -33.86 0.62
C GLY A 13 19.44 -32.73 -0.13
N GLY A 14 18.78 -33.08 -1.25
CA GLY A 14 18.02 -32.15 -2.08
C GLY A 14 16.75 -31.67 -1.36
N GLY A 15 16.85 -30.57 -0.64
CA GLY A 15 15.72 -29.70 -0.33
C GLY A 15 15.66 -28.59 -1.37
N ARG A 16 14.65 -28.64 -2.25
CA ARG A 16 14.45 -27.67 -3.35
C ARG A 16 14.45 -26.24 -2.81
N ALA A 17 15.50 -25.49 -3.11
CA ALA A 17 15.43 -24.05 -3.24
C ALA A 17 14.49 -23.75 -4.41
N GLY A 18 13.27 -23.30 -4.11
CA GLY A 18 12.35 -22.81 -5.14
C GLY A 18 12.96 -21.57 -5.78
N SER A 19 13.46 -21.70 -7.01
CA SER A 19 13.85 -20.56 -7.82
C SER A 19 12.58 -19.79 -8.20
N ILE A 20 12.56 -18.49 -7.92
CA ILE A 20 11.54 -17.56 -8.42
C ILE A 20 11.90 -17.24 -9.87
N THR A 21 11.70 -18.22 -10.75
CA THR A 21 11.93 -18.06 -12.20
C THR A 21 10.78 -18.59 -13.04
N ASP A 22 9.57 -18.65 -12.49
CA ASP A 22 8.36 -18.90 -13.26
C ASP A 22 7.52 -17.61 -13.38
N PRO A 23 7.50 -16.95 -14.55
CA PRO A 23 6.60 -15.83 -14.82
C PRO A 23 5.16 -16.30 -15.14
N ALA A 24 4.83 -17.58 -14.94
CA ALA A 24 3.54 -18.19 -15.28
C ALA A 24 2.46 -18.09 -14.18
N GLY A 25 2.69 -17.34 -13.10
CA GLY A 25 1.79 -17.25 -11.94
C GLY A 25 0.92 -15.98 -11.85
N LEU A 26 0.81 -15.17 -12.91
CA LEU A 26 0.09 -13.89 -12.90
C LEU A 26 -1.40 -13.99 -13.28
N GLU A 27 -1.93 -15.19 -13.47
CA GLU A 27 -3.37 -15.39 -13.69
C GLU A 27 -4.04 -15.84 -12.38
N GLY A 28 -4.45 -14.87 -11.57
CA GLY A 28 -5.17 -15.13 -10.31
C GLY A 28 -5.16 -13.99 -9.28
N GLY A 29 -4.50 -12.87 -9.56
CA GLY A 29 -4.34 -11.76 -8.60
C GLY A 29 -5.61 -10.92 -8.33
N GLY A 30 -6.64 -11.03 -9.17
CA GLY A 30 -7.81 -10.13 -9.12
C GLY A 30 -8.73 -10.34 -7.90
N GLU A 31 -8.86 -11.58 -7.43
CA GLU A 31 -9.73 -11.92 -6.29
C GLU A 31 -9.05 -11.70 -4.93
N LYS A 32 -7.72 -11.89 -4.84
CA LYS A 32 -6.96 -11.68 -3.59
C LYS A 32 -6.81 -10.21 -3.18
N LEU A 33 -6.84 -9.27 -4.14
CA LEU A 33 -6.75 -7.83 -3.85
C LEU A 33 -7.96 -7.28 -3.08
N GLY A 34 -9.09 -7.99 -3.10
CA GLY A 34 -10.31 -7.60 -2.39
C GLY A 34 -10.26 -7.81 -0.87
N LEU A 35 -9.41 -8.72 -0.39
CA LEU A 35 -9.44 -9.20 1.00
C LEU A 35 -8.42 -8.51 1.92
N ALA A 36 -7.32 -7.99 1.37
CA ALA A 36 -6.25 -7.42 2.17
C ALA A 36 -6.68 -6.17 2.98
N MET A 37 -7.69 -5.44 2.52
CA MET A 37 -8.18 -4.23 3.21
C MET A 37 -8.84 -4.51 4.57
N GLU A 38 -9.33 -5.74 4.77
CA GLU A 38 -9.92 -6.17 6.04
C GLU A 38 -8.86 -6.68 7.04
N GLU A 39 -7.61 -6.86 6.60
CA GLU A 39 -6.51 -7.30 7.47
C GLU A 39 -6.06 -6.19 8.43
N GLU A 40 -5.75 -6.58 9.68
CA GLU A 40 -5.19 -5.67 10.65
C GLU A 40 -3.86 -5.08 10.15
N GLY A 41 -3.73 -3.76 10.25
CA GLY A 41 -2.51 -3.08 9.81
C GLY A 41 -2.40 -2.86 8.30
N TYR A 42 -3.41 -3.20 7.48
CA TYR A 42 -3.38 -2.90 6.04
C TYR A 42 -3.08 -1.43 5.75
N PHE A 43 -3.61 -0.48 6.52
CA PHE A 43 -3.32 0.94 6.34
C PHE A 43 -2.09 1.44 7.12
N ALA A 44 -1.26 0.53 7.64
CA ALA A 44 0.02 0.92 8.20
C ALA A 44 0.94 1.45 7.08
N PRO A 45 1.62 2.59 7.32
CA PRO A 45 2.75 2.98 6.50
C PRO A 45 3.82 1.90 6.48
N LEU A 46 4.58 1.80 5.38
CA LEU A 46 5.81 1.01 5.37
C LEU A 46 6.74 1.46 6.49
N SER A 47 7.27 0.50 7.24
CA SER A 47 8.34 0.76 8.20
C SER A 47 9.62 1.17 7.46
N ASP A 48 10.55 1.78 8.20
CA ASP A 48 11.80 2.26 7.62
C ASP A 48 12.64 1.09 7.09
N ALA A 49 12.67 -0.04 7.79
CA ALA A 49 13.38 -1.25 7.38
C ALA A 49 12.78 -1.86 6.10
N GLU A 50 11.45 -1.91 5.98
CA GLU A 50 10.78 -2.41 4.78
C GLU A 50 10.97 -1.46 3.60
N ALA A 51 10.89 -0.15 3.82
CA ALA A 51 11.12 0.84 2.77
C ALA A 51 12.56 0.80 2.24
N VAL A 52 13.55 0.60 3.11
CA VAL A 52 14.95 0.39 2.69
C VAL A 52 15.10 -0.89 1.89
N ARG A 53 14.55 -2.01 2.40
CA ARG A 53 14.60 -3.30 1.70
C ARG A 53 13.96 -3.24 0.31
N ALA A 54 12.76 -2.68 0.22
CA ALA A 54 12.04 -2.51 -1.04
C ALA A 54 12.80 -1.58 -2.00
N GLY A 55 13.36 -0.47 -1.49
CA GLY A 55 14.20 0.44 -2.26
C GLY A 55 15.41 -0.27 -2.86
N SER A 56 16.13 -1.07 -2.07
CA SER A 56 17.27 -1.86 -2.56
C SER A 56 16.86 -2.87 -3.64
N LEU A 57 15.75 -3.60 -3.43
CA LEU A 57 15.27 -4.61 -4.38
C LEU A 57 14.86 -3.98 -5.72
N MET A 58 14.15 -2.85 -5.68
CA MET A 58 13.63 -2.16 -6.86
C MET A 58 14.64 -1.16 -7.46
N ARG A 59 15.81 -0.99 -6.85
CA ARG A 59 16.84 0.01 -7.22
C ARG A 59 16.29 1.45 -7.24
N VAL A 60 15.43 1.78 -6.27
CA VAL A 60 14.87 3.11 -6.04
C VAL A 60 15.18 3.57 -4.62
N THR A 61 14.98 4.85 -4.34
CA THR A 61 15.10 5.36 -2.97
C THR A 61 14.00 4.78 -2.07
N SER A 62 14.28 4.64 -0.77
CA SER A 62 13.27 4.23 0.22
C SER A 62 12.04 5.15 0.22
N ARG A 63 12.24 6.43 -0.13
CA ARG A 63 11.14 7.40 -0.34
C ARG A 63 10.26 7.01 -1.52
N GLN A 64 10.85 6.71 -2.68
CA GLN A 64 10.10 6.26 -3.85
C GLN A 64 9.34 4.95 -3.58
N ALA A 65 9.95 4.01 -2.84
CA ALA A 65 9.26 2.79 -2.43
C ALA A 65 8.01 3.07 -1.59
N ARG A 66 8.07 4.03 -0.63
CA ARG A 66 6.89 4.45 0.13
C ARG A 66 5.80 5.05 -0.74
N VAL A 67 6.19 5.93 -1.67
CA VAL A 67 5.25 6.57 -2.61
C VAL A 67 4.51 5.52 -3.44
N VAL A 68 5.24 4.57 -4.05
CA VAL A 68 4.64 3.50 -4.85
C VAL A 68 3.68 2.64 -4.01
N HIS A 69 4.06 2.31 -2.78
CA HIS A 69 3.22 1.54 -1.88
C HIS A 69 1.95 2.30 -1.42
N GLU A 70 2.06 3.61 -1.15
CA GLU A 70 0.89 4.45 -0.88
C GLU A 70 -0.06 4.52 -2.08
N MET A 71 0.49 4.71 -3.28
CA MET A 71 -0.25 4.72 -4.54
C MET A 71 -1.01 3.42 -4.75
N PHE A 72 -0.32 2.28 -4.60
CA PHE A 72 -0.92 0.96 -4.71
C PHE A 72 -2.07 0.75 -3.70
N LYS A 73 -1.88 1.15 -2.44
CA LYS A 73 -2.93 1.05 -1.41
C LYS A 73 -4.12 1.96 -1.71
N MET A 74 -3.88 3.14 -2.27
CA MET A 74 -4.96 4.04 -2.68
C MET A 74 -5.78 3.44 -3.82
N GLU A 75 -5.12 2.99 -4.89
CA GLU A 75 -5.77 2.35 -6.03
C GLU A 75 -6.59 1.14 -5.58
N SER A 76 -5.97 0.24 -4.81
CA SER A 76 -6.65 -0.95 -4.29
C SER A 76 -7.87 -0.59 -3.45
N THR A 77 -7.79 0.48 -2.65
CA THR A 77 -8.91 0.98 -1.85
C THR A 77 -10.02 1.52 -2.74
N GLU A 78 -9.70 2.30 -3.78
CA GLU A 78 -10.70 2.88 -4.69
C GLU A 78 -11.41 1.79 -5.52
N VAL A 79 -10.67 0.80 -6.01
CA VAL A 79 -11.24 -0.38 -6.68
C VAL A 79 -12.17 -1.14 -5.75
N ASN A 80 -11.76 -1.40 -4.51
CA ASN A 80 -12.59 -2.15 -3.55
C ASN A 80 -13.83 -1.34 -3.12
N VAL A 81 -13.71 -0.03 -2.92
CA VAL A 81 -14.85 0.85 -2.64
C VAL A 81 -15.85 0.83 -3.81
N LYS A 82 -15.36 0.87 -5.06
CA LYS A 82 -16.22 0.77 -6.24
C LYS A 82 -16.99 -0.55 -6.27
N LYS A 83 -16.31 -1.69 -6.06
CA LYS A 83 -16.93 -3.01 -5.97
C LYS A 83 -18.00 -3.07 -4.86
N LEU A 84 -17.70 -2.51 -3.68
CA LEU A 84 -18.64 -2.46 -2.56
C LEU A 84 -19.87 -1.58 -2.84
N LEU A 85 -19.69 -0.49 -3.60
CA LEU A 85 -20.81 0.36 -4.02
C LEU A 85 -21.69 -0.34 -5.05
N GLU A 86 -21.09 -1.04 -6.02
CA GLU A 86 -21.80 -1.87 -7.01
C GLU A 86 -22.58 -3.00 -6.33
N SER A 87 -21.97 -3.68 -5.34
CA SER A 87 -22.66 -4.72 -4.57
C SER A 87 -23.79 -4.16 -3.71
N LYS A 88 -23.63 -2.98 -3.11
CA LYS A 88 -24.70 -2.31 -2.36
C LYS A 88 -25.88 -1.93 -3.26
N ALA A 89 -25.61 -1.45 -4.47
CA ALA A 89 -26.65 -1.14 -5.45
C ALA A 89 -27.40 -2.41 -5.90
N ALA A 90 -26.72 -3.56 -5.94
CA ALA A 90 -27.32 -4.86 -6.25
C ALA A 90 -28.06 -5.50 -5.06
N ALA A 91 -27.65 -5.21 -3.81
CA ALA A 91 -28.13 -5.88 -2.60
C ALA A 91 -29.15 -5.04 -1.79
N ILE A 92 -30.08 -4.35 -2.44
CA ILE A 92 -31.24 -3.74 -1.78
C ILE A 92 -32.10 -4.88 -1.20
N GLY A 93 -31.78 -5.36 0.00
CA GLY A 93 -32.55 -6.40 0.69
C GLY A 93 -31.83 -7.23 1.76
N ASP A 94 -30.50 -7.19 1.89
CA ASP A 94 -29.80 -8.06 2.83
C ASP A 94 -29.42 -7.35 4.15
N THR A 95 -30.21 -7.62 5.20
CA THR A 95 -30.01 -7.16 6.59
C THR A 95 -29.52 -8.30 7.48
N SER A 96 -28.54 -9.09 7.02
CA SER A 96 -27.88 -10.09 7.87
C SER A 96 -26.68 -9.50 8.62
N GLY A 97 -26.86 -9.26 9.93
CA GLY A 97 -25.89 -9.30 11.06
C GLY A 97 -24.44 -8.78 10.97
N GLY A 98 -23.97 -8.26 9.84
CA GLY A 98 -22.59 -7.82 9.61
C GLY A 98 -22.43 -6.29 9.60
N VAL A 99 -21.18 -5.83 9.65
CA VAL A 99 -20.85 -4.39 9.53
C VAL A 99 -21.46 -3.84 8.24
N PRO A 100 -22.31 -2.80 8.30
CA PRO A 100 -22.95 -2.22 7.12
C PRO A 100 -21.92 -1.86 6.04
N ILE A 101 -22.24 -2.10 4.76
CA ILE A 101 -21.34 -1.80 3.63
C ILE A 101 -20.88 -0.33 3.65
N GLY A 102 -21.76 0.59 4.07
CA GLY A 102 -21.42 2.00 4.24
C GLY A 102 -20.27 2.23 5.23
N GLU A 103 -20.29 1.53 6.37
CA GLU A 103 -19.22 1.61 7.38
C GLU A 103 -17.92 0.99 6.86
N LYS A 104 -17.99 -0.11 6.09
CA LYS A 104 -16.80 -0.70 5.44
C LYS A 104 -16.14 0.30 4.48
N ILE A 105 -16.93 0.97 3.64
CA ILE A 105 -16.45 2.00 2.71
C ILE A 105 -15.83 3.18 3.47
N GLU A 106 -16.49 3.64 4.52
CA GLU A 106 -15.99 4.77 5.31
C GLU A 106 -14.67 4.42 6.02
N LYS A 107 -14.58 3.23 6.63
CA LYS A 107 -13.37 2.73 7.28
C LYS A 107 -12.20 2.65 6.29
N ALA A 108 -12.45 2.13 5.09
CA ALA A 108 -11.48 2.03 4.01
C ALA A 108 -10.91 3.40 3.61
N ARG A 109 -11.79 4.37 3.30
CA ARG A 109 -11.41 5.74 2.93
C ARG A 109 -10.64 6.44 4.05
N LYS A 110 -11.10 6.31 5.30
CA LYS A 110 -10.43 6.88 6.49
C LYS A 110 -9.05 6.28 6.70
N GLY A 111 -8.91 4.96 6.58
CA GLY A 111 -7.64 4.26 6.73
C GLY A 111 -6.60 4.75 5.73
N CYS A 112 -6.96 4.77 4.44
CA CYS A 112 -6.07 5.25 3.38
C CYS A 112 -5.66 6.71 3.59
N ARG A 113 -6.61 7.59 3.92
CA ARG A 113 -6.34 9.00 4.20
C ARG A 113 -5.39 9.17 5.38
N LEU A 114 -5.60 8.42 6.45
CA LEU A 114 -4.77 8.52 7.67
C LEU A 114 -3.34 8.04 7.41
N MET A 115 -3.17 6.95 6.65
CA MET A 115 -1.86 6.45 6.24
C MET A 115 -1.04 7.53 5.52
N MET A 116 -1.61 8.11 4.45
CA MET A 116 -0.95 9.16 3.67
C MET A 116 -0.62 10.38 4.53
N LYS A 117 -1.57 10.84 5.35
CA LYS A 117 -1.34 11.97 6.27
C LYS A 117 -0.22 11.70 7.27
N LYS A 118 -0.09 10.48 7.79
CA LYS A 118 1.03 10.11 8.68
C LYS A 118 2.38 10.22 7.97
N ASN A 119 2.46 9.85 6.69
CA ASN A 119 3.70 10.00 5.93
C ASN A 119 3.98 11.46 5.56
N LEU A 120 2.96 12.24 5.18
CA LEU A 120 3.10 13.67 4.95
C LEU A 120 3.55 14.43 6.20
N LEU A 121 3.05 14.05 7.39
CA LEU A 121 3.52 14.59 8.66
C LEU A 121 5.02 14.35 8.90
N LYS A 122 5.54 13.19 8.49
CA LYS A 122 6.98 12.88 8.58
C LYS A 122 7.78 13.69 7.56
N LEU A 123 7.29 13.80 6.33
CA LEU A 123 8.00 14.47 5.22
C LEU A 123 8.01 16.00 5.35
N HIS A 124 6.92 16.59 5.83
CA HIS A 124 6.73 18.04 5.96
C HIS A 124 6.81 18.49 7.43
N ARG A 125 7.57 17.77 8.26
CA ARG A 125 7.62 18.01 9.71
C ARG A 125 8.03 19.44 10.06
N GLU A 126 9.03 19.99 9.37
CA GLU A 126 9.54 21.34 9.62
C GLU A 126 8.55 22.40 9.17
N GLU A 127 8.04 22.29 7.93
CA GLU A 127 7.01 23.18 7.36
C GLU A 127 5.76 23.23 8.26
N LEU A 128 5.26 22.06 8.67
CA LEU A 128 4.11 21.97 9.57
C LEU A 128 4.47 22.41 11.00
N GLY A 129 5.72 22.24 11.43
CA GLY A 129 6.22 22.66 12.74
C GLY A 129 6.31 24.19 12.88
N ALA A 130 6.54 24.90 11.77
CA ALA A 130 6.63 26.36 11.74
C ALA A 130 5.26 27.07 11.85
N LEU A 131 4.15 26.34 11.74
CA LEU A 131 2.81 26.91 11.85
C LEU A 131 2.39 27.09 13.31
N GLU A 132 1.93 28.30 13.63
CA GLU A 132 1.66 28.73 15.01
C GLU A 132 0.43 28.04 15.65
N SER A 133 -0.54 27.61 14.85
CA SER A 133 -1.79 27.04 15.36
C SER A 133 -2.03 25.59 14.94
N LYS A 134 -2.72 24.85 15.81
CA LYS A 134 -3.16 23.48 15.52
C LYS A 134 -4.08 23.42 14.29
N GLU A 135 -4.95 24.41 14.13
CA GLU A 135 -5.87 24.47 12.99
C GLU A 135 -5.13 24.78 11.69
N ALA A 136 -4.16 25.71 11.69
CA ALA A 136 -3.31 25.95 10.51
C ALA A 136 -2.56 24.68 10.08
N ARG A 137 -2.01 23.91 11.05
CA ARG A 137 -1.36 22.61 10.76
C ARG A 137 -2.31 21.60 10.14
N LYS A 138 -3.54 21.50 10.64
CA LYS A 138 -4.54 20.57 10.09
C LYS A 138 -4.96 20.97 8.68
N THR A 139 -5.20 22.26 8.45
CA THR A 139 -5.55 22.81 7.14
C THR A 139 -4.43 22.51 6.14
N ARG A 140 -3.19 22.87 6.48
CA ARG A 140 -2.03 22.64 5.61
C ARG A 140 -1.80 21.16 5.31
N LEU A 141 -1.93 20.29 6.32
CA LEU A 141 -1.84 18.84 6.12
C LEU A 141 -2.99 18.31 5.24
N GLY A 142 -4.17 18.93 5.31
CA GLY A 142 -5.28 18.68 4.40
C GLY A 142 -4.94 19.00 2.96
N GLU A 143 -4.45 20.22 2.71
CA GLU A 143 -4.01 20.66 1.37
C GLU A 143 -2.93 19.75 0.78
N LEU A 144 -1.90 19.43 1.58
CA LEU A 144 -0.82 18.51 1.16
C LEU A 144 -1.39 17.13 0.79
N PHE A 145 -2.37 16.63 1.56
CA PHE A 145 -3.04 15.38 1.24
C PHE A 145 -3.82 15.49 -0.08
N ASP A 146 -4.61 16.54 -0.27
CA ASP A 146 -5.45 16.70 -1.47
C ASP A 146 -4.59 16.82 -2.74
N VAL A 147 -3.50 17.61 -2.68
CA VAL A 147 -2.52 17.74 -3.77
C VAL A 147 -1.84 16.40 -4.06
N THR A 148 -1.41 15.68 -3.02
CA THR A 148 -0.72 14.39 -3.18
C THR A 148 -1.65 13.33 -3.75
N ALA A 149 -2.86 13.22 -3.22
CA ALA A 149 -3.87 12.27 -3.70
C ALA A 149 -4.26 12.55 -5.14
N SER A 150 -4.49 13.82 -5.50
CA SER A 150 -4.77 14.23 -6.88
C SER A 150 -3.63 13.83 -7.83
N ARG A 151 -2.37 14.08 -7.43
CA ARG A 151 -1.20 13.69 -8.23
C ARG A 151 -1.09 12.17 -8.38
N TYR A 152 -1.32 11.41 -7.31
CA TYR A 152 -1.26 9.95 -7.36
C TYR A 152 -2.35 9.40 -8.29
N ARG A 153 -3.60 9.87 -8.18
CA ARG A 153 -4.68 9.49 -9.10
C ARG A 153 -4.35 9.81 -10.56
N SER A 154 -3.78 10.99 -10.82
CA SER A 154 -3.33 11.36 -12.16
C SER A 154 -2.29 10.40 -12.73
N ILE A 155 -1.30 10.00 -11.92
CA ILE A 155 -0.27 9.03 -12.34
C ILE A 155 -0.89 7.65 -12.60
N LEU A 156 -1.80 7.21 -11.71
CA LEU A 156 -2.50 5.93 -11.81
C LEU A 156 -3.61 5.93 -12.86
N ARG A 157 -3.90 7.09 -13.49
CA ARG A 157 -5.01 7.29 -14.42
C ARG A 157 -6.36 6.88 -13.84
N ILE A 158 -6.53 7.10 -12.54
CA ILE A 158 -7.81 6.90 -11.87
C ILE A 158 -8.63 8.17 -12.06
N GLU A 159 -9.77 8.05 -12.75
CA GLU A 159 -10.68 9.18 -12.95
C GLU A 159 -11.22 9.66 -11.59
N PRO A 160 -11.31 10.98 -11.35
CA PRO A 160 -11.93 11.50 -10.14
C PRO A 160 -13.44 11.16 -10.18
N SER A 161 -13.89 10.37 -9.19
CA SER A 161 -15.31 10.07 -8.94
C SER A 161 -16.06 11.27 -8.38
#